data_AF-A0ABD1YR83-F1
#
_entry.id   AF-A0ABD1YR83-F1
#
_cell.length_a   1.000
_cell.length_b   1.000
_cell.length_c   1.000
_cell.angle_alpha   90.00
_cell.angle_beta   90.00
_cell.angle_gamma   90.00
#
_symmetry.space_group_name_H-M   'P 1'
#
loop_
_entity.id
_entity.type
_entity.pdbx_description
1 polymer ?
#
loop_
_entity_poly.entity_id
_entity_poly.type
_entity_poly.pdbx_seq_one_letter_code
_entity_poly.pdbx_strand_id
1 'polypeptide(L)'
;MCMTSAGPSAALTTIDIVVSIPKKGDKFVDAQHLEIILRVLVAHGVLTEELIGRAESPTSLQRRYATTSTLKFLVDVQDVDSLIPMVDLLMDSVTVTPLQFIQETVLDNIAEPFVLAHGKKNLKYMEIDKRFIKVLNEGMASHAQIFVKLLLDHEHYRGFDGLNSLVDVGGGVGTVMAMILEKHHNLRGINFDLSHVVANGALILEHVRIEELKDVDPQTSLLNYICDETDYKGTKRGCGEGGCGSCV
;
A
#
# COMPACT_ATOMS: atom_id res chain seq x y z
N MET A 1 4.16 -9.75 14.67
CA MET A 1 5.38 -10.52 15.01
C MET A 1 5.14 -11.82 15.79
N CYS A 2 4.11 -11.98 16.63
CA CYS A 2 3.96 -13.20 17.44
C CYS A 2 3.46 -14.45 16.67
N MET A 3 2.33 -14.37 15.97
CA MET A 3 1.71 -15.60 15.45
C MET A 3 2.50 -16.24 14.30
N THR A 4 3.18 -15.44 13.48
CA THR A 4 4.01 -15.94 12.37
C THR A 4 5.35 -16.52 12.80
N SER A 5 5.86 -16.14 13.98
CA SER A 5 7.11 -16.70 14.53
C SER A 5 6.92 -18.04 15.24
N ALA A 6 5.68 -18.39 15.62
CA ALA A 6 5.35 -19.69 16.19
C ALA A 6 5.39 -20.85 15.16
N GLY A 7 5.47 -20.52 13.86
CA GLY A 7 5.53 -21.47 12.74
C GLY A 7 4.19 -21.66 12.02
N PRO A 8 4.19 -22.16 10.76
CA PRO A 8 3.01 -22.15 9.87
C PRO A 8 1.79 -22.94 10.36
N SER A 9 1.98 -23.83 11.33
CA SER A 9 0.94 -24.74 11.85
C SER A 9 0.72 -24.61 13.36
N ALA A 10 1.32 -23.62 14.01
CA ALA A 10 1.14 -23.42 15.45
C ALA A 10 -0.15 -22.64 15.72
N ALA A 11 -1.10 -23.28 16.39
CA ALA A 11 -2.29 -22.62 16.93
C ALA A 11 -2.00 -22.09 18.34
N LEU A 12 -2.22 -20.81 18.61
CA LEU A 12 -1.93 -20.17 19.90
C LEU A 12 -3.22 -19.82 20.65
N THR A 13 -3.22 -19.98 21.97
CA THR A 13 -4.32 -19.48 22.79
C THR A 13 -4.25 -17.95 22.90
N THR A 14 -5.36 -17.30 23.26
CA THR A 14 -5.36 -15.86 23.53
C THR A 14 -4.32 -15.46 24.58
N ILE A 15 -4.08 -16.30 25.58
CA ILE A 15 -3.09 -16.05 26.64
C ILE A 15 -1.68 -16.08 26.07
N ASP A 16 -1.35 -17.07 25.22
CA ASP A 16 -0.04 -17.15 24.57
C ASP A 16 0.24 -15.87 23.74
N ILE A 17 -0.78 -15.38 23.04
CA ILE A 17 -0.68 -14.15 22.26
C ILE A 17 -0.52 -12.93 23.18
N VAL A 18 -1.28 -12.82 24.27
CA VAL A 18 -1.16 -11.71 25.24
C VAL A 18 0.26 -11.59 25.79
N VAL A 19 0.88 -12.70 26.18
CA VAL A 19 2.23 -12.71 26.77
C VAL A 19 3.30 -12.22 25.78
N SER A 20 3.05 -12.40 24.49
CA SER A 20 3.98 -11.99 23.42
C SER A 20 3.88 -10.51 23.01
N ILE A 21 2.80 -9.82 23.38
CA ILE A 21 2.57 -8.43 22.95
C ILE A 21 3.44 -7.50 23.81
N PRO A 22 4.30 -6.66 23.20
CA PRO A 22 5.12 -5.70 23.95
C PRO A 22 4.25 -4.76 24.79
N LYS A 23 4.61 -4.58 26.07
CA LYS A 23 3.92 -3.63 26.96
C LYS A 23 4.16 -2.20 26.48
N LYS A 24 3.10 -1.39 26.46
CA LYS A 24 3.16 0.05 26.14
C LYS A 24 2.89 0.87 27.40
N GLY A 25 3.96 1.29 28.08
CA GLY A 25 3.86 1.92 29.39
C GLY A 25 3.21 0.98 30.41
N ASP A 26 2.33 1.52 31.26
CA ASP A 26 1.63 0.74 32.30
C ASP A 26 0.34 0.05 31.82
N LYS A 27 0.06 0.08 30.50
CA LYS A 27 -1.14 -0.54 29.95
C LYS A 27 -0.96 -2.06 29.79
N PHE A 28 -1.94 -2.81 30.27
CA PHE A 28 -2.02 -4.26 30.09
C PHE A 28 -2.86 -4.61 28.86
N VAL A 29 -2.52 -5.72 28.21
CA VAL A 29 -3.33 -6.28 27.14
C VAL A 29 -4.46 -7.09 27.77
N ASP A 30 -5.70 -6.71 27.48
CA ASP A 30 -6.88 -7.41 27.94
C ASP A 30 -7.17 -8.62 27.02
N ALA A 31 -7.15 -9.82 27.60
CA ALA A 31 -7.36 -11.05 26.84
C ALA A 31 -8.77 -11.14 26.24
N GLN A 32 -9.81 -10.64 26.93
CA GLN A 32 -11.18 -10.72 26.44
C GLN A 32 -11.38 -9.81 25.22
N HIS A 33 -10.87 -8.58 25.29
CA HIS A 33 -10.89 -7.67 24.14
C HIS A 33 -10.05 -8.19 22.96
N LEU A 34 -8.89 -8.79 23.24
CA LEU A 34 -8.08 -9.42 22.19
C LEU A 34 -8.84 -10.58 21.53
N GLU A 35 -9.53 -11.42 22.30
CA GLU A 35 -10.32 -12.53 21.79
C GLU A 35 -11.43 -12.05 20.83
N ILE A 36 -12.08 -10.92 21.13
CA ILE A 36 -13.07 -10.31 20.23
C ILE A 36 -12.43 -9.94 18.89
N ILE A 37 -11.26 -9.30 18.91
CA ILE A 37 -10.53 -8.92 17.68
C ILE A 37 -10.12 -10.17 16.89
N LEU A 38 -9.54 -11.17 17.55
CA LEU A 38 -9.12 -12.41 16.90
C LEU A 38 -10.30 -13.13 16.24
N ARG A 39 -11.47 -13.15 16.88
CA ARG A 39 -12.69 -13.72 16.31
C ARG A 39 -13.20 -12.96 15.08
N VAL A 40 -13.08 -11.64 15.05
CA VAL A 40 -13.39 -10.86 13.84
C VAL A 40 -12.44 -11.25 12.70
N LEU A 41 -11.14 -11.40 12.99
CA LEU A 41 -10.15 -11.83 11.99
C LEU A 41 -10.43 -13.25 11.47
N VAL A 42 -10.88 -14.16 12.33
CA VAL A 42 -11.33 -15.50 11.92
C VAL A 42 -12.56 -15.42 11.02
N ALA A 43 -13.55 -14.59 11.36
CA ALA A 43 -14.76 -14.44 10.56
C ALA A 43 -14.48 -13.90 9.14
N HIS A 44 -13.35 -13.20 8.95
CA HIS A 44 -12.89 -12.69 7.64
C HIS A 44 -11.80 -13.56 7.00
N GLY A 45 -11.50 -14.75 7.52
CA GLY A 45 -10.53 -15.68 6.94
C GLY A 45 -9.05 -15.23 7.06
N VAL A 46 -8.77 -14.23 7.89
CA VAL A 46 -7.39 -13.78 8.16
C VAL A 46 -6.69 -14.75 9.12
N LEU A 47 -7.45 -15.39 10.01
CA LEU A 47 -6.99 -16.44 10.92
C LEU A 47 -7.91 -17.67 10.81
N THR A 48 -7.44 -18.81 11.31
CA THR A 48 -8.29 -19.99 11.58
C THR A 48 -8.45 -20.18 13.09
N GLU A 49 -9.53 -20.88 13.47
CA GLU A 49 -9.84 -21.21 14.86
C GLU A 49 -9.94 -22.72 15.05
N GLU A 50 -9.35 -23.19 16.16
CA GLU A 50 -9.49 -24.56 16.65
C GLU A 50 -10.06 -24.55 18.07
N LEU A 51 -11.03 -25.42 18.34
CA LEU A 51 -11.60 -25.64 19.67
C LEU A 51 -11.08 -26.95 20.24
N ILE A 52 -10.36 -26.88 21.36
CA ILE A 52 -9.79 -28.04 22.04
C ILE A 52 -10.40 -28.16 23.44
N GLY A 53 -10.75 -29.37 23.87
CA GLY A 53 -11.19 -29.61 25.24
C GLY A 53 -10.08 -29.31 26.25
N ARG A 54 -10.40 -28.66 27.36
CA ARG A 54 -9.41 -28.41 28.43
C ARG A 54 -9.16 -29.70 29.21
N ALA A 55 -7.90 -29.93 29.58
CA ALA A 55 -7.49 -31.09 30.38
C ALA A 55 -8.26 -31.19 31.72
N GLU A 56 -8.65 -30.05 32.29
CA GLU A 56 -9.34 -29.95 33.59
C GLU A 56 -10.86 -30.18 33.51
N SER A 57 -11.46 -30.03 32.32
CA SER A 57 -12.88 -30.28 32.10
C SER A 57 -13.16 -30.47 30.60
N PRO A 58 -13.48 -31.70 30.15
CA PRO A 58 -13.75 -32.00 28.74
C PRO A 58 -14.94 -31.24 28.14
N THR A 59 -15.84 -30.72 29.00
CA THR A 59 -16.97 -29.88 28.57
C THR A 59 -16.61 -28.42 28.40
N SER A 60 -15.43 -28.00 28.89
CA SER A 60 -14.89 -26.66 28.66
C SER A 60 -13.97 -26.66 27.45
N LEU A 61 -14.28 -25.80 26.48
CA LEU A 61 -13.47 -25.64 25.27
C LEU A 61 -12.50 -24.47 25.44
N GLN A 62 -11.34 -24.60 24.80
CA GLN A 62 -10.33 -23.55 24.67
C GLN A 62 -10.14 -23.24 23.19
N ARG A 63 -10.21 -21.96 22.85
CA ARG A 63 -9.93 -21.46 21.50
C ARG A 63 -8.43 -21.32 21.29
N ARG A 64 -7.99 -21.75 20.12
CA ARG A 64 -6.65 -21.50 19.60
C ARG A 64 -6.76 -20.92 18.20
N TYR A 65 -5.84 -20.02 17.86
CA TYR A 65 -5.81 -19.28 16.61
C TYR A 65 -4.57 -19.64 15.83
N ALA A 66 -4.73 -19.99 14.56
CA ALA A 66 -3.62 -20.26 13.65
C ALA A 66 -3.66 -19.27 12.46
N THR A 67 -2.50 -19.13 11.81
CA THR A 67 -2.32 -18.21 10.70
C THR A 67 -2.86 -18.78 9.40
N THR A 68 -3.35 -17.92 8.49
CA THR A 68 -3.71 -18.30 7.12
C THR A 68 -2.69 -17.75 6.13
N SER A 69 -2.77 -18.19 4.87
CA SER A 69 -1.98 -17.58 3.78
C SER A 69 -2.32 -16.12 3.54
N THR A 70 -3.47 -15.63 4.00
CA THR A 70 -3.87 -14.21 3.90
C THR A 70 -3.07 -13.34 4.86
N LEU A 71 -2.80 -13.85 6.06
CA LEU A 71 -2.07 -13.10 7.10
C LEU A 71 -0.69 -12.65 6.63
N LYS A 72 -0.04 -13.39 5.71
CA LYS A 72 1.30 -13.05 5.20
C LYS A 72 1.39 -11.65 4.60
N PHE A 73 0.29 -11.13 4.06
CA PHE A 73 0.22 -9.77 3.50
C PHE A 73 -0.10 -8.72 4.55
N LEU A 74 -0.51 -9.12 5.76
CA LEU A 74 -0.89 -8.24 6.86
C LEU A 74 0.09 -8.32 8.04
N VAL A 75 1.28 -8.87 7.79
CA VAL A 75 2.36 -8.98 8.76
C VAL A 75 3.68 -8.60 8.12
N ASP A 76 4.52 -7.97 8.93
CA ASP A 76 5.87 -7.60 8.53
C ASP A 76 6.78 -8.84 8.61
N VAL A 77 6.86 -9.59 7.51
CA VAL A 77 7.69 -10.81 7.41
C VAL A 77 9.00 -10.51 6.70
N GLN A 78 8.94 -9.64 5.69
CA GLN A 78 10.05 -8.95 5.01
C GLN A 78 9.38 -7.70 4.38
N ASP A 79 9.87 -6.48 4.65
CA ASP A 79 9.25 -5.19 4.30
C ASP A 79 8.65 -5.10 2.88
N VAL A 80 9.14 -5.90 1.94
CA VAL A 80 8.83 -5.86 0.50
C VAL A 80 7.48 -6.50 0.12
N ASP A 81 6.84 -7.30 0.99
CA ASP A 81 5.61 -8.06 0.68
C ASP A 81 4.40 -7.71 1.58
N SER A 82 4.49 -6.64 2.38
CA SER A 82 3.46 -6.27 3.35
C SER A 82 2.50 -5.21 2.81
N LEU A 83 1.19 -5.43 2.96
CA LEU A 83 0.13 -4.45 2.71
C LEU A 83 -0.17 -3.58 3.94
N ILE A 84 0.55 -3.74 5.06
CA ILE A 84 0.33 -2.91 6.27
C ILE A 84 0.41 -1.41 5.92
N PRO A 85 1.42 -0.91 5.19
CA PRO A 85 1.46 0.52 4.88
C PRO A 85 0.25 1.00 4.07
N MET A 86 -0.27 0.15 3.17
CA MET A 86 -1.50 0.45 2.43
C MET A 86 -2.73 0.47 3.33
N VAL A 87 -2.82 -0.47 4.29
CA VAL A 87 -3.89 -0.45 5.30
C VAL A 87 -3.80 0.78 6.18
N ASP A 88 -2.60 1.18 6.61
CA ASP A 88 -2.39 2.40 7.40
C ASP A 88 -2.83 3.65 6.62
N LEU A 89 -2.52 3.73 5.33
CA LEU A 89 -3.00 4.79 4.45
C LEU A 89 -4.53 4.81 4.35
N LEU A 90 -5.16 3.65 4.12
CA LEU A 90 -6.60 3.54 3.97
C LEU A 90 -7.36 3.85 5.27
N MET A 91 -6.75 3.57 6.41
CA MET A 91 -7.32 3.79 7.74
C MET A 91 -6.91 5.13 8.38
N ASP A 92 -6.00 5.88 7.75
CA ASP A 92 -5.58 7.18 8.24
C ASP A 92 -6.78 8.14 8.32
N SER A 93 -6.84 8.93 9.37
CA SER A 93 -7.91 9.92 9.55
C SER A 93 -8.04 10.86 8.34
N VAL A 94 -6.94 11.24 7.70
CA VAL A 94 -6.96 12.12 6.52
C VAL A 94 -7.68 11.45 5.35
N THR A 95 -7.55 10.13 5.21
CA THR A 95 -8.21 9.34 4.16
C THR A 95 -9.68 9.03 4.50
N VAL A 96 -9.98 8.72 5.76
CA VAL A 96 -11.31 8.28 6.20
C VAL A 96 -12.29 9.43 6.42
N THR A 97 -11.85 10.60 6.91
CA THR A 97 -12.74 11.74 7.17
C THR A 97 -13.54 12.20 5.94
N PRO A 98 -12.96 12.30 4.73
CA PRO A 98 -13.70 12.63 3.50
C PRO A 98 -14.88 11.69 3.22
N LEU A 99 -14.85 10.44 3.69
CA LEU A 99 -15.93 9.48 3.45
C LEU A 99 -17.27 9.92 4.09
N GLN A 100 -17.22 10.80 5.08
CA GLN A 100 -18.40 11.38 5.73
C GLN A 100 -19.13 12.42 4.86
N PHE A 101 -18.55 12.80 3.73
CA PHE A 101 -19.08 13.81 2.82
C PHE A 101 -19.38 13.26 1.42
N ILE A 102 -19.35 11.92 1.23
CA ILE A 102 -19.64 11.31 -0.08
C ILE A 102 -21.05 11.64 -0.56
N GLN A 103 -22.02 11.73 0.35
CA GLN A 103 -23.39 12.12 -0.01
C GLN A 103 -23.47 13.50 -0.67
N GLU A 104 -22.53 14.41 -0.37
CA GLU A 104 -22.52 15.76 -0.94
C GLU A 104 -22.26 15.74 -2.44
N THR A 105 -21.50 14.76 -2.95
CA THR A 105 -21.25 14.62 -4.39
C THR A 105 -22.50 14.25 -5.19
N VAL A 106 -23.51 13.70 -4.52
CA VAL A 106 -24.82 13.40 -5.13
C VAL A 106 -25.70 14.65 -5.18
N LEU A 107 -25.55 15.55 -4.20
CA LEU A 107 -26.33 16.78 -4.08
C LEU A 107 -25.73 17.93 -4.92
N ASP A 108 -24.42 17.95 -5.06
CA ASP A 108 -23.67 18.97 -5.77
C ASP A 108 -22.52 18.34 -6.57
N ASN A 109 -22.56 18.48 -7.89
CA ASN A 109 -21.59 17.87 -8.80
C ASN A 109 -20.22 18.55 -8.78
N ILE A 110 -20.06 19.68 -8.11
CA ILE A 110 -18.76 20.33 -7.87
C ILE A 110 -18.21 20.07 -6.46
N ALA A 111 -18.95 19.38 -5.59
CA ALA A 111 -18.49 19.06 -4.25
C ALA A 111 -17.35 18.04 -4.28
N GLU A 112 -16.22 18.40 -3.68
CA GLU A 112 -15.08 17.51 -3.48
C GLU A 112 -15.03 17.08 -1.99
N PRO A 113 -15.31 15.81 -1.62
CA PRO A 113 -15.39 15.38 -0.21
C PRO A 113 -14.13 15.67 0.58
N PHE A 114 -12.97 15.58 -0.06
CA PHE A 114 -11.68 15.90 0.57
C PHE A 114 -11.58 17.39 0.92
N VAL A 115 -12.08 18.28 0.05
CA VAL A 115 -12.09 19.73 0.29
C VAL A 115 -13.09 20.06 1.40
N LEU A 116 -14.24 19.40 1.45
CA LEU A 116 -15.23 19.60 2.51
C LEU A 116 -14.68 19.16 3.88
N ALA A 117 -13.97 18.04 3.92
CA ALA A 117 -13.34 17.53 5.15
C ALA A 117 -12.17 18.39 5.63
N HIS A 118 -11.31 18.83 4.71
CA HIS A 118 -9.99 19.38 5.05
C HIS A 118 -9.78 20.83 4.65
N GLY A 119 -10.77 21.46 4.02
CA GLY A 119 -10.76 22.85 3.56
C GLY A 119 -9.79 23.13 2.40
N LYS A 120 -9.16 22.10 1.82
CA LYS A 120 -8.13 22.21 0.78
C LYS A 120 -8.17 21.03 -0.18
N LYS A 121 -7.73 21.23 -1.42
CA LYS A 121 -7.50 20.14 -2.37
C LYS A 121 -6.36 19.24 -1.87
N ASN A 122 -6.41 17.97 -2.24
CA ASN A 122 -5.50 16.93 -1.77
C ASN A 122 -4.01 17.32 -1.90
N LEU A 123 -3.56 17.73 -3.10
CA LEU A 123 -2.17 18.16 -3.33
C LEU A 123 -1.73 19.30 -2.40
N LYS A 124 -2.61 20.28 -2.13
CA LYS A 124 -2.31 21.39 -1.23
C LYS A 124 -2.35 21.00 0.24
N TYR A 125 -3.10 19.96 0.59
CA TYR A 125 -3.08 19.42 1.94
C TYR A 125 -1.78 18.66 2.22
N MET A 126 -1.31 17.89 1.24
CA MET A 126 -0.04 17.15 1.33
C MET A 126 1.13 18.10 1.65
N GLU A 127 1.22 19.27 1.02
CA GLU A 127 2.26 20.27 1.30
C GLU A 127 2.35 20.69 2.79
N ILE A 128 1.26 20.52 3.56
CA ILE A 128 1.14 20.94 4.96
C ILE A 128 1.39 19.77 5.91
N ASP A 129 0.76 18.62 5.69
CA ASP A 129 0.91 17.43 6.54
C ASP A 129 1.99 16.48 6.00
N LYS A 130 3.24 16.76 6.41
CA LYS A 130 4.40 15.91 6.07
C LYS A 130 4.27 14.48 6.59
N ARG A 131 3.53 14.26 7.69
CA ARG A 131 3.29 12.92 8.22
C ARG A 131 2.36 12.15 7.29
N PHE A 132 1.31 12.80 6.78
CA PHE A 132 0.42 12.17 5.80
C PHE A 132 1.12 11.88 4.47
N ILE A 133 1.99 12.76 3.96
CA ILE A 133 2.82 12.46 2.77
C ILE A 133 3.60 11.16 2.98
N LYS A 134 4.21 10.99 4.15
CA LYS A 134 4.99 9.78 4.45
C LYS A 134 4.11 8.53 4.38
N VAL A 135 2.95 8.53 5.05
CA VAL A 135 2.00 7.41 5.04
C VAL A 135 1.50 7.12 3.62
N LEU A 136 1.18 8.17 2.85
CA LEU A 136 0.77 8.04 1.45
C LEU A 136 1.85 7.36 0.61
N ASN A 137 3.10 7.83 0.70
CA ASN A 137 4.20 7.29 -0.07
C ASN A 137 4.51 5.83 0.30
N GLU A 138 4.53 5.51 1.60
CA GLU A 138 4.74 4.14 2.08
C GLU A 138 3.61 3.20 1.64
N GLY A 139 2.35 3.64 1.75
CA GLY A 139 1.18 2.90 1.30
C GLY A 139 1.21 2.60 -0.21
N MET A 140 1.42 3.64 -1.03
CA MET A 140 1.50 3.49 -2.48
C MET A 140 2.67 2.62 -2.92
N ALA A 141 3.85 2.79 -2.30
CA ALA A 141 5.02 1.98 -2.60
C ALA A 141 4.79 0.49 -2.28
N SER A 142 4.22 0.19 -1.11
CA SER A 142 3.95 -1.19 -0.69
C SER A 142 3.03 -1.94 -1.66
N HIS A 143 1.95 -1.28 -2.11
CA HIS A 143 1.02 -1.86 -3.07
C HIS A 143 1.67 -2.05 -4.46
N ALA A 144 2.44 -1.07 -4.94
CA ALA A 144 3.12 -1.13 -6.23
C ALA A 144 4.17 -2.25 -6.28
N GLN A 145 4.96 -2.42 -5.21
CA GLN A 145 5.98 -3.47 -5.11
C GLN A 145 5.40 -4.87 -5.25
N ILE A 146 4.33 -5.18 -4.51
CA ILE A 146 3.66 -6.48 -4.57
C ILE A 146 3.14 -6.75 -5.99
N PHE A 147 2.48 -5.76 -6.60
CA PHE A 147 1.94 -5.90 -7.95
C PHE A 147 3.05 -6.16 -8.98
N VAL A 148 4.13 -5.37 -8.95
CA VAL A 148 5.24 -5.49 -9.90
C VAL A 148 5.99 -6.80 -9.71
N LYS A 149 6.19 -7.25 -8.46
CA LYS A 149 6.74 -8.58 -8.18
C LYS A 149 5.92 -9.68 -8.82
N LEU A 150 4.60 -9.68 -8.60
CA LEU A 150 3.69 -10.65 -9.22
C LEU A 150 3.73 -10.59 -10.74
N LEU A 151 3.77 -9.39 -11.31
CA LEU A 151 3.87 -9.17 -12.75
C LEU A 151 5.16 -9.77 -13.33
N LEU A 152 6.29 -9.49 -12.68
CA LEU A 152 7.62 -9.96 -13.09
C LEU A 152 7.83 -11.45 -12.86
N ASP A 153 7.13 -12.06 -11.89
CA ASP A 153 7.16 -13.51 -11.62
C ASP A 153 6.18 -14.29 -12.51
N HIS A 154 5.27 -13.60 -13.21
CA HIS A 154 4.25 -14.26 -14.03
C HIS A 154 4.85 -14.85 -15.31
N GLU A 155 4.80 -16.17 -15.47
CA GLU A 155 5.45 -16.93 -16.56
C GLU A 155 5.12 -16.47 -17.98
N HIS A 156 3.98 -15.81 -18.17
CA HIS A 156 3.50 -15.36 -19.48
C HIS A 156 3.65 -13.85 -19.72
N TYR A 157 4.09 -13.08 -18.72
CA TYR A 157 4.29 -11.65 -18.94
C TYR A 157 5.62 -11.40 -19.64
N ARG A 158 5.55 -10.95 -20.89
CA ARG A 158 6.70 -10.62 -21.75
C ARG A 158 6.72 -9.15 -22.17
N GLY A 159 6.03 -8.29 -21.44
CA GLY A 159 5.83 -6.89 -21.81
C GLY A 159 7.12 -6.06 -21.86
N PHE A 160 8.19 -6.52 -21.23
CA PHE A 160 9.50 -5.88 -21.23
C PHE A 160 10.51 -6.51 -22.21
N ASP A 161 10.16 -7.63 -22.85
CA ASP A 161 11.08 -8.33 -23.75
C ASP A 161 11.38 -7.47 -25.00
N GLY A 162 12.67 -7.31 -25.31
CA GLY A 162 13.13 -6.56 -26.49
C GLY A 162 13.05 -5.04 -26.35
N LEU A 163 12.65 -4.51 -25.19
CA LEU A 163 12.73 -3.07 -24.91
C LEU A 163 14.18 -2.64 -24.66
N ASN A 164 14.56 -1.52 -25.26
CA ASN A 164 15.87 -0.90 -25.02
C ASN A 164 15.82 0.12 -23.88
N SER A 165 14.68 0.78 -23.69
CA SER A 165 14.47 1.77 -22.64
C SER A 165 13.04 1.76 -22.12
N LEU A 166 12.86 2.03 -20.83
CA LEU A 166 11.57 2.17 -20.16
C LEU A 166 11.55 3.48 -19.35
N VAL A 167 10.44 4.20 -19.44
CA VAL A 167 10.18 5.41 -18.65
C VAL A 167 9.02 5.12 -17.69
N ASP A 168 9.25 5.27 -16.39
CA ASP A 168 8.23 5.21 -15.36
C ASP A 168 7.82 6.62 -14.96
N VAL A 169 6.54 6.93 -15.11
CA VAL A 169 5.98 8.28 -15.07
C VAL A 169 5.12 8.41 -13.82
N GLY A 170 5.51 9.31 -12.92
CA GLY A 170 4.98 9.30 -11.55
C GLY A 170 5.50 8.10 -10.76
N GLY A 171 6.72 7.63 -11.06
CA GLY A 171 7.32 6.43 -10.46
C GLY A 171 7.84 6.64 -9.03
N GLY A 172 7.58 7.81 -8.45
CA GLY A 172 7.95 8.15 -7.09
C GLY A 172 9.46 8.11 -6.89
N VAL A 173 9.89 7.42 -5.83
CA VAL A 173 11.32 7.24 -5.51
C VAL A 173 12.02 6.18 -6.39
N GLY A 174 11.32 5.61 -7.38
CA GLY A 174 11.92 4.72 -8.39
C GLY A 174 12.01 3.24 -8.01
N THR A 175 11.34 2.81 -6.93
CA THR A 175 11.40 1.40 -6.48
C THR A 175 10.89 0.42 -7.53
N VAL A 176 9.80 0.75 -8.23
CA VAL A 176 9.24 -0.09 -9.30
C VAL A 176 10.25 -0.26 -10.44
N MET A 177 10.83 0.85 -10.91
CA MET A 177 11.87 0.83 -11.92
C MET A 177 13.06 -0.05 -11.49
N ALA A 178 13.53 0.09 -10.24
CA ALA A 178 14.62 -0.73 -9.71
C ALA A 178 14.34 -2.23 -9.82
N MET A 179 13.14 -2.67 -9.42
CA MET A 179 12.71 -4.08 -9.50
C MET A 179 12.68 -4.60 -10.93
N ILE A 180 12.23 -3.79 -11.89
CA ILE A 180 12.20 -4.18 -13.30
C ILE A 180 13.63 -4.35 -13.84
N LEU A 181 14.53 -3.40 -13.56
CA LEU A 181 15.92 -3.44 -14.02
C LEU A 181 16.72 -4.60 -13.41
N GLU A 182 16.36 -5.04 -12.20
CA GLU A 182 16.95 -6.22 -11.56
C GLU A 182 16.63 -7.51 -12.32
N LYS A 183 15.48 -7.61 -13.00
CA LYS A 183 15.17 -8.76 -13.87
C LYS A 183 15.58 -8.57 -15.33
N HIS A 184 15.64 -7.31 -15.79
CA HIS A 184 15.90 -6.96 -17.19
C HIS A 184 17.16 -6.09 -17.30
N HIS A 185 18.33 -6.69 -17.06
CA HIS A 185 19.61 -5.96 -17.00
C HIS A 185 20.01 -5.20 -18.27
N ASN A 186 19.47 -5.57 -19.44
CA ASN A 186 19.72 -4.89 -20.71
C ASN A 186 18.81 -3.67 -20.93
N LEU A 187 17.80 -3.48 -20.09
CA LEU A 187 16.86 -2.39 -20.19
C LEU A 187 17.45 -1.13 -19.56
N ARG A 188 17.32 0.01 -20.23
CA ARG A 188 17.64 1.32 -19.65
C ARG A 188 16.41 1.91 -18.97
N GLY A 189 16.45 2.13 -17.67
CA GLY A 189 15.35 2.73 -16.92
C GLY A 189 15.47 4.24 -16.74
N ILE A 190 14.36 4.96 -16.84
CA ILE A 190 14.23 6.39 -16.52
C ILE A 190 13.04 6.52 -15.57
N ASN A 191 13.28 6.96 -14.34
CA ASN A 191 12.21 7.23 -13.37
C ASN A 191 11.92 8.73 -13.34
N PHE A 192 10.65 9.09 -13.46
CA PHE A 192 10.23 10.47 -13.63
C PHE A 192 9.13 10.84 -12.64
N ASP A 193 9.34 11.92 -11.89
CA ASP A 193 8.39 12.44 -10.90
C ASP A 193 8.68 13.94 -10.62
N LEU A 194 7.91 14.56 -9.73
CA LEU A 194 8.12 15.94 -9.29
C LEU A 194 9.49 16.10 -8.61
N SER A 195 10.15 17.25 -8.78
CA SER A 195 11.53 17.49 -8.31
C SER A 195 11.73 17.14 -6.83
N HIS A 196 10.75 17.49 -5.98
CA HIS A 196 10.83 17.22 -4.53
C HIS A 196 10.65 15.74 -4.17
N VAL A 197 10.01 14.94 -5.03
CA VAL A 197 9.84 13.49 -4.87
C VAL A 197 11.13 12.79 -5.30
N VAL A 198 11.65 13.15 -6.47
CA VAL A 198 12.87 12.53 -7.01
C VAL A 198 14.11 12.86 -6.17
N ALA A 199 14.19 14.07 -5.59
CA ALA A 199 15.27 14.43 -4.66
C ALA A 199 15.39 13.47 -3.46
N ASN A 200 14.27 12.86 -3.03
CA ASN A 200 14.27 11.86 -1.97
C ASN A 200 14.58 10.43 -2.47
N GLY A 201 14.51 10.17 -3.77
CA GLY A 201 14.71 8.85 -4.39
C GLY A 201 16.08 8.62 -5.03
N ALA A 202 16.90 9.66 -5.18
CA ALA A 202 18.20 9.63 -5.85
C ALA A 202 19.27 8.67 -5.25
N LEU A 203 18.96 7.99 -4.14
CA LEU A 203 19.84 7.03 -3.47
C LEU A 203 19.75 5.59 -4.02
N ILE A 204 18.77 5.27 -4.88
CA ILE A 204 18.45 3.87 -5.22
C ILE A 204 18.97 3.43 -6.60
N LEU A 205 19.34 4.34 -7.51
CA LEU A 205 19.65 3.96 -8.90
C LEU A 205 20.87 4.71 -9.49
N GLU A 206 22.02 4.04 -9.58
CA GLU A 206 23.24 4.55 -10.25
C GLU A 206 23.06 4.82 -11.76
N HIS A 207 21.96 4.34 -12.37
CA HIS A 207 21.69 4.41 -13.81
C HIS A 207 20.46 5.25 -14.20
N VAL A 208 19.84 5.98 -13.26
CA VAL A 208 18.66 6.81 -13.57
C VAL A 208 19.06 8.26 -13.83
N ARG A 209 18.70 8.74 -15.02
CA ARG A 209 18.74 10.16 -15.35
C ARG A 209 17.48 10.81 -14.77
N ILE A 210 17.67 11.72 -13.81
CA ILE A 210 16.61 12.55 -13.26
C ILE A 210 16.49 13.79 -14.16
N GLU A 211 15.34 13.99 -14.79
CA GLU A 211 15.05 15.18 -15.59
C GLU A 211 13.97 16.00 -14.87
N GLU A 212 14.32 17.23 -14.51
CA GLU A 212 13.39 18.19 -13.92
C GLU A 212 12.63 18.94 -15.02
N LEU A 213 11.32 18.97 -14.91
CA LEU A 213 10.47 19.76 -15.79
C LEU A 213 10.41 21.21 -15.36
N LYS A 214 10.78 22.10 -16.27
CA LYS A 214 10.69 23.55 -16.09
C LYS A 214 9.53 24.08 -16.93
N ASP A 215 8.80 25.04 -16.38
CA ASP A 215 7.77 25.80 -17.08
C ASP A 215 6.59 24.97 -17.62
N VAL A 216 6.24 23.88 -16.94
CA VAL A 216 5.05 23.08 -17.26
C VAL A 216 3.82 23.71 -16.62
N ASP A 217 2.76 23.87 -17.41
CA ASP A 217 1.47 24.31 -16.90
C ASP A 217 1.05 23.37 -15.74
N PRO A 218 0.81 23.90 -14.53
CA PRO A 218 0.42 23.09 -13.38
C PRO A 218 -0.91 22.35 -13.55
N GLN A 219 -1.71 22.67 -14.58
CA GLN A 219 -2.90 21.90 -14.95
C GLN A 219 -2.60 20.72 -15.88
N THR A 220 -1.43 20.71 -16.53
CA THR A 220 -1.02 19.60 -17.40
C THR A 220 -0.63 18.41 -16.55
N SER A 221 -1.40 17.33 -16.67
CA SER A 221 -1.02 16.07 -16.03
C SER A 221 0.34 15.62 -16.57
N LEU A 222 1.19 15.06 -15.71
CA LEU A 222 2.51 14.55 -16.07
C LEU A 222 2.45 13.59 -17.27
N LEU A 223 1.36 12.81 -17.33
CA LEU A 223 1.07 11.90 -18.42
C LEU A 223 0.82 12.64 -19.75
N ASN A 224 0.02 13.71 -19.75
CA ASN A 224 -0.24 14.51 -20.94
C ASN A 224 1.03 15.20 -21.42
N TYR A 225 1.84 15.75 -20.52
CA TYR A 225 3.15 16.31 -20.87
C TYR A 225 4.02 15.28 -21.60
N ILE A 226 4.08 14.04 -21.11
CA ILE A 226 4.88 13.00 -21.77
C ILE A 226 4.29 12.56 -23.11
N CYS A 227 2.97 12.48 -23.24
CA CYS A 227 2.33 12.11 -24.49
C CYS A 227 2.48 13.19 -25.58
N ASP A 228 2.35 14.45 -25.18
CA ASP A 228 2.11 15.58 -26.06
C ASP A 228 3.40 16.38 -26.32
N GLU A 229 4.25 16.53 -25.30
CA GLU A 229 5.45 17.39 -25.33
C GLU A 229 6.77 16.59 -25.41
N THR A 230 6.71 15.24 -25.48
CA THR A 230 7.90 14.40 -25.65
C THR A 230 7.76 13.37 -26.77
N ASP A 231 8.90 12.85 -27.22
CA ASP A 231 8.95 11.77 -28.23
C ASP A 231 8.61 10.39 -27.66
N TYR A 232 8.41 10.26 -26.34
CA TYR A 232 8.03 9.00 -25.72
C TYR A 232 6.57 8.65 -26.05
N LYS A 233 6.34 7.44 -26.59
CA LYS A 233 4.99 6.95 -26.93
C LYS A 233 4.70 5.65 -26.17
N GLY A 234 3.52 5.55 -25.56
CA GLY A 234 3.04 4.30 -24.92
C GLY A 234 2.52 4.40 -23.49
N THR A 235 2.44 5.58 -22.87
CA THR A 235 1.93 5.69 -21.50
C THR A 235 0.41 5.50 -21.46
N LYS A 236 -0.05 4.49 -20.71
CA LYS A 236 -1.49 4.22 -20.52
C LYS A 236 -2.13 5.41 -19.79
N ARG A 237 -3.21 5.99 -20.35
CA ARG A 237 -4.06 6.97 -19.65
C ARG A 237 -4.72 6.34 -18.43
N GLY A 238 -4.01 6.33 -17.30
CA GLY A 238 -4.53 5.93 -16.01
C GLY A 238 -5.27 7.09 -15.35
N CYS A 239 -6.59 6.93 -15.18
CA CYS A 239 -7.53 7.69 -14.35
C CYS A 239 -7.54 9.24 -14.39
N GLY A 240 -6.69 9.91 -15.18
CA GLY A 240 -6.61 11.38 -15.20
C GLY A 240 -7.83 12.09 -15.83
N GLU A 241 -8.72 11.36 -16.51
CA GLU A 241 -9.89 11.93 -17.19
C GLU A 241 -11.23 11.30 -16.72
N GLY A 242 -11.26 10.56 -15.61
CA GLY A 242 -12.52 10.01 -15.09
C GLY A 242 -13.22 8.98 -16.01
N GLY A 243 -12.53 8.40 -16.99
CA GLY A 243 -13.12 7.50 -17.98
C GLY A 243 -12.94 5.99 -17.75
N CYS A 244 -12.39 5.55 -16.60
CA CYS A 244 -12.06 4.13 -16.41
C CYS A 244 -13.26 3.23 -16.03
N GLY A 245 -14.50 3.76 -16.02
CA GLY A 245 -15.70 2.98 -15.75
C GLY A 245 -15.83 2.44 -14.31
N SER A 246 -14.89 2.77 -13.41
CA SER A 246 -15.08 2.65 -11.95
C SER A 246 -15.66 3.93 -11.34
N CYS A 247 -15.81 4.99 -12.14
CA CYS A 247 -16.57 6.18 -11.83
C CYS A 247 -17.84 6.14 -12.68
N VAL A 248 -18.85 5.41 -12.20
CA VAL A 248 -20.24 5.56 -12.63
C VAL A 248 -21.03 6.02 -11.44
#